data_AF-A0A081B6R7-F1
#
_entry.id   AF-A0A081B6R7-F1
#
_cell.length_a   1.000
_cell.length_b   1.000
_cell.length_c   1.000
_cell.angle_alpha   90.00
_cell.angle_beta   90.00
_cell.angle_gamma   90.00
#
_symmetry.space_group_name_H-M   'P 1'
#
loop_
_entity.id
_entity.type
_entity.pdbx_description
1 polymer ?
#
loop_
_entity_poly.entity_id
_entity_poly.type
_entity_poly.pdbx_seq_one_letter_code
_entity_poly.pdbx_strand_id
1 'polypeptide(L)'
;MFKAALTAVSDIFSPPFRAVLWKSLALTLALLVALGYGAQWGIAAIPDMEWAWANTTVDLLAQFILVIVLIVMLMPVASLFAGLFLEEIAGAVEDKNYPADPPGKDQPFWQGLWLALKFTAVLVVLNLLALPLYFIPIVGVAVFWLLNGYLLSREYFELVALRHLGPKEAASLRRTHRLRLLTAGFLVAALASVPLLNLFVPLFATAFMVHVYKRITRLA
;
A
#
# COMPACT_ATOMS: atom_id res chain seq x y z
N MET A 1 2.35 -1.32 19.98
CA MET A 1 2.04 -1.76 18.60
C MET A 1 0.61 -2.25 18.56
N PHE A 2 0.24 -3.31 19.28
CA PHE A 2 -1.12 -3.84 19.28
C PHE A 2 -2.22 -2.82 19.64
N LYS A 3 -2.04 -2.02 20.72
CA LYS A 3 -3.00 -0.95 21.08
C LYS A 3 -3.20 0.07 19.95
N ALA A 4 -2.13 0.47 19.28
CA ALA A 4 -2.19 1.42 18.15
C ALA A 4 -2.89 0.80 16.93
N ALA A 5 -2.70 -0.50 16.69
CA ALA A 5 -3.42 -1.22 15.63
C ALA A 5 -4.93 -1.30 15.94
N LEU A 6 -5.31 -1.62 17.18
CA LEU A 6 -6.72 -1.64 17.58
C LEU A 6 -7.38 -0.26 17.48
N THR A 7 -6.67 0.81 17.86
CA THR A 7 -7.16 2.19 17.70
C THR A 7 -7.36 2.53 16.22
N ALA A 8 -6.40 2.21 15.36
CA ALA A 8 -6.52 2.41 13.92
C ALA A 8 -7.74 1.68 13.32
N VAL A 9 -8.02 0.43 13.75
CA VAL A 9 -9.23 -0.29 13.34
C VAL A 9 -10.50 0.48 13.73
N SER A 10 -10.56 1.02 14.96
CA SER A 10 -11.71 1.81 15.40
C SER A 10 -11.86 3.15 14.66
N ASP A 11 -10.76 3.72 14.16
CA ASP A 11 -10.78 4.98 13.41
C ASP A 11 -11.38 4.81 12.01
N ILE A 12 -11.11 3.68 11.34
CA ILE A 12 -11.66 3.35 10.01
C ILE A 12 -13.19 3.43 9.97
N PHE A 13 -13.88 3.06 11.05
CA PHE A 13 -15.34 3.05 11.09
C PHE A 13 -15.97 4.40 11.50
N SER A 14 -15.15 5.41 11.78
CA SER A 14 -15.61 6.73 12.21
C SER A 14 -16.16 7.58 11.04
N PRO A 15 -17.05 8.56 11.29
CA PRO A 15 -17.71 9.33 10.24
C PRO A 15 -16.78 9.96 9.18
N PRO A 16 -15.66 10.63 9.53
CA PRO A 16 -14.77 11.23 8.52
C PRO A 16 -14.09 10.17 7.64
N PHE A 17 -13.78 8.99 8.19
CA PHE A 17 -13.11 7.91 7.47
C PHE A 17 -14.00 7.19 6.46
N ARG A 18 -15.33 7.18 6.68
CA ARG A 18 -16.26 6.49 5.77
C ARG A 18 -16.25 7.09 4.37
N ALA A 19 -16.17 8.42 4.26
CA ALA A 19 -16.12 9.09 2.96
C ALA A 19 -14.84 8.70 2.21
N VAL A 20 -13.69 8.73 2.89
CA VAL A 20 -12.40 8.30 2.32
C VAL A 20 -12.41 6.82 1.95
N LEU A 21 -12.99 5.98 2.81
CA LEU A 21 -13.10 4.54 2.56
C LEU A 21 -13.84 4.27 1.24
N TRP A 22 -15.02 4.87 1.06
CA TRP A 22 -15.81 4.68 -0.16
C TRP A 22 -15.11 5.24 -1.40
N LYS A 23 -14.45 6.40 -1.30
CA LYS A 23 -13.66 6.96 -2.41
C LYS A 23 -12.49 6.04 -2.78
N SER A 24 -11.71 5.61 -1.80
CA SER A 24 -10.57 4.71 -1.97
C SER A 24 -11.00 3.38 -2.56
N LEU A 25 -12.09 2.80 -2.06
CA LEU A 25 -12.64 1.54 -2.56
C LEU A 25 -13.12 1.68 -4.01
N ALA A 26 -13.89 2.73 -4.31
CA ALA A 26 -14.40 2.97 -5.66
C ALA A 26 -13.27 3.18 -6.68
N LEU A 27 -12.26 3.97 -6.32
CA LEU A 27 -11.11 4.22 -7.19
C LEU A 27 -10.21 2.98 -7.36
N THR A 28 -10.03 2.19 -6.30
CA THR A 28 -9.30 0.91 -6.35
C THR A 28 -9.99 -0.05 -7.32
N LEU A 29 -11.30 -0.23 -7.17
CA LEU A 29 -12.08 -1.10 -8.06
C LEU A 29 -12.04 -0.59 -9.50
N ALA A 30 -12.22 0.72 -9.71
CA ALA A 30 -12.17 1.32 -11.04
C ALA A 30 -10.80 1.10 -11.72
N LEU A 31 -9.71 1.29 -10.97
CA LEU A 31 -8.35 1.09 -11.49
C LEU A 31 -8.08 -0.38 -11.81
N LEU A 32 -8.50 -1.31 -10.96
CA LEU A 32 -8.34 -2.75 -11.21
C LEU A 32 -9.16 -3.22 -12.42
N VAL A 33 -10.39 -2.71 -12.58
CA VAL A 33 -11.21 -2.98 -13.77
C VAL A 33 -10.55 -2.42 -15.02
N ALA A 34 -10.03 -1.19 -14.96
CA ALA A 34 -9.32 -0.58 -16.09
C ALA A 34 -8.04 -1.35 -16.47
N LEU A 35 -7.25 -1.77 -15.49
CA LEU A 35 -6.06 -2.60 -15.70
C LEU A 35 -6.42 -3.97 -16.27
N GLY A 36 -7.45 -4.62 -15.72
CA GLY A 36 -7.94 -5.91 -16.21
C GLY A 36 -8.43 -5.83 -17.65
N TYR A 37 -9.22 -4.81 -17.99
CA TYR A 37 -9.70 -4.58 -19.35
C TYR A 37 -8.56 -4.26 -20.31
N GLY A 38 -7.63 -3.39 -19.91
CA GLY A 38 -6.45 -3.05 -20.71
C GLY A 38 -5.55 -4.27 -20.97
N ALA A 39 -5.38 -5.14 -19.97
CA ALA A 39 -4.62 -6.36 -20.14
C ALA A 39 -5.32 -7.38 -21.04
N GLN A 40 -6.64 -7.55 -20.91
CA GLN A 40 -7.44 -8.39 -21.82
C GLN A 40 -7.33 -7.90 -23.26
N TRP A 41 -7.40 -6.58 -23.47
CA TRP A 41 -7.18 -5.97 -24.78
C TRP A 41 -5.78 -6.26 -25.33
N GLY A 42 -4.75 -6.20 -24.48
CA GLY A 42 -3.38 -6.55 -24.85
C GLY A 42 -3.19 -8.04 -25.20
N ILE A 43 -3.86 -8.95 -24.48
CA ILE A 43 -3.86 -10.38 -24.77
C ILE A 43 -4.54 -10.65 -26.11
N ALA A 44 -5.70 -10.02 -26.37
CA ALA A 44 -6.42 -10.16 -27.63
C ALA A 44 -5.67 -9.58 -28.84
N ALA A 45 -4.64 -8.74 -28.61
CA ALA A 45 -3.78 -8.21 -29.66
C ALA A 45 -2.62 -9.15 -30.02
N ILE A 46 -2.45 -10.28 -29.31
CA ILE A 46 -1.45 -11.29 -29.65
C ILE A 46 -1.88 -11.97 -30.96
N PRO A 47 -1.05 -11.96 -32.02
CA PRO A 47 -1.42 -12.57 -33.28
C PRO A 47 -1.48 -14.11 -33.16
N ASP A 48 -2.48 -14.70 -33.82
CA ASP A 48 -2.63 -16.15 -33.89
C ASP A 48 -1.42 -16.81 -34.57
N MET A 49 -0.96 -17.90 -33.97
CA MET A 49 0.04 -18.80 -34.55
C MET A 49 -0.65 -19.86 -35.43
N GLU A 50 0.10 -20.47 -36.34
CA GLU A 50 -0.41 -21.53 -37.23
C GLU A 50 -0.91 -22.77 -36.48
N TRP A 51 -0.39 -23.03 -35.28
CA TRP A 51 -0.73 -24.20 -34.50
C TRP A 51 -1.82 -23.91 -33.46
N ALA A 52 -3.00 -24.49 -33.64
CA ALA A 52 -4.15 -24.29 -32.75
C ALA A 52 -3.88 -24.64 -31.26
N TRP A 53 -3.04 -25.65 -31.00
CA TRP A 53 -2.64 -26.01 -29.64
C TRP A 53 -1.75 -24.94 -28.99
N ALA A 54 -0.95 -24.22 -29.79
CA ALA A 54 -0.09 -23.15 -29.30
C ALA A 54 -0.94 -21.93 -28.89
N ASN A 55 -1.92 -21.53 -29.70
CA ASN A 55 -2.84 -20.44 -29.37
C ASN A 55 -3.61 -20.73 -28.07
N THR A 56 -4.18 -21.94 -27.96
CA THR A 56 -4.90 -22.37 -26.74
C THR A 56 -3.99 -22.32 -25.50
N THR A 57 -2.72 -22.73 -25.65
CA THR A 57 -1.76 -22.73 -24.54
C THR A 57 -1.37 -21.30 -24.14
N VAL A 58 -1.11 -20.43 -25.11
CA VAL A 58 -0.77 -19.02 -24.87
C VAL A 58 -1.91 -18.30 -24.18
N ASP A 59 -3.15 -18.49 -24.64
CA ASP A 59 -4.33 -17.87 -24.02
C ASP A 59 -4.51 -18.30 -22.56
N LEU A 60 -4.39 -19.60 -22.28
CA LEU A 60 -4.54 -20.13 -20.93
C LEU A 60 -3.43 -19.62 -20.01
N LEU A 61 -2.18 -19.58 -20.49
CA LEU A 61 -1.06 -19.03 -19.73
C LEU A 61 -1.21 -17.52 -19.50
N ALA A 62 -1.63 -16.76 -20.51
CA ALA A 62 -1.82 -15.32 -20.42
C ALA A 62 -2.92 -14.98 -19.40
N GLN A 63 -4.05 -15.69 -19.41
CA GLN A 63 -5.13 -15.53 -18.43
C GLN A 63 -4.66 -15.88 -17.01
N PHE A 64 -3.90 -16.97 -16.85
CA PHE A 64 -3.36 -17.36 -15.54
C PHE A 64 -2.37 -16.31 -15.00
N ILE A 65 -1.45 -15.85 -15.84
CA ILE A 65 -0.49 -14.79 -15.50
C ILE A 65 -1.22 -13.49 -15.16
N LEU A 66 -2.28 -13.14 -15.90
CA LEU A 66 -3.08 -11.95 -15.63
C LEU A 66 -3.66 -11.97 -14.21
N VAL A 67 -4.23 -13.09 -13.77
CA VAL A 67 -4.76 -13.22 -12.40
C VAL A 67 -3.65 -12.99 -11.37
N ILE A 68 -2.46 -13.57 -11.56
CA ILE A 68 -1.30 -13.37 -10.68
C ILE A 68 -0.90 -11.90 -10.66
N VAL A 69 -0.79 -11.26 -11.83
CA VAL A 69 -0.43 -9.84 -11.95
C VAL A 69 -1.45 -8.95 -11.23
N LEU A 70 -2.75 -9.21 -11.38
CA LEU A 70 -3.80 -8.44 -10.70
C LEU A 70 -3.71 -8.59 -9.17
N ILE A 71 -3.46 -9.80 -8.66
CA ILE A 71 -3.27 -10.05 -7.23
C ILE A 71 -2.05 -9.28 -6.71
N VAL A 72 -0.94 -9.34 -7.44
CA VAL A 72 0.31 -8.64 -7.09
C VAL A 72 0.14 -7.12 -7.16
N MET A 73 -0.68 -6.61 -8.09
CA MET A 73 -1.01 -5.19 -8.22
C MET A 73 -1.88 -4.63 -7.10
N LEU A 74 -2.57 -5.47 -6.32
CA LEU A 74 -3.39 -4.99 -5.20
C LEU A 74 -2.58 -4.14 -4.22
N MET A 75 -1.32 -4.50 -3.98
CA MET A 75 -0.46 -3.78 -3.04
C MET A 75 0.01 -2.41 -3.58
N PRO A 76 0.59 -2.29 -4.80
CA PRO A 76 0.86 -0.99 -5.41
C PRO A 76 -0.38 -0.09 -5.49
N VAL A 77 -1.54 -0.65 -5.83
CA VAL A 77 -2.79 0.12 -5.91
C VAL A 77 -3.21 0.64 -4.53
N ALA A 78 -3.13 -0.20 -3.49
CA ALA A 78 -3.40 0.22 -2.11
C ALA A 78 -2.45 1.35 -1.67
N SER A 79 -1.16 1.24 -1.97
CA SER A 79 -0.13 2.25 -1.69
C SER A 79 -0.41 3.58 -2.42
N LEU A 80 -0.79 3.52 -3.70
CA LEU A 80 -1.16 4.71 -4.48
C LEU A 80 -2.27 5.50 -3.78
N PHE A 81 -3.35 4.84 -3.38
CA PHE A 81 -4.47 5.49 -2.72
C PHE A 81 -4.16 5.90 -1.29
N ALA A 82 -3.30 5.17 -0.57
CA ALA A 82 -2.82 5.60 0.73
C ALA A 82 -2.07 6.94 0.65
N GLY A 83 -1.22 7.12 -0.36
CA GLY A 83 -0.53 8.37 -0.61
C GLY A 83 -1.46 9.51 -1.01
N LEU A 84 -2.48 9.21 -1.85
CA LEU A 84 -3.46 10.21 -2.29
C LEU A 84 -4.37 10.71 -1.16
N PHE A 85 -4.84 9.80 -0.31
CA PHE A 85 -5.74 10.13 0.81
C PHE A 85 -4.99 10.36 2.12
N LEU A 86 -3.66 10.46 2.07
CA LEU A 86 -2.83 10.57 3.26
C LEU A 86 -3.24 11.75 4.13
N GLU A 87 -3.34 12.94 3.53
CA GLU A 87 -3.56 14.18 4.29
C GLU A 87 -4.94 14.16 4.97
N GLU A 88 -5.98 13.68 4.26
CA GLU A 88 -7.34 13.54 4.79
C GLU A 88 -7.39 12.51 5.95
N ILE A 89 -6.71 11.37 5.80
CA ILE A 89 -6.67 10.33 6.84
C ILE A 89 -5.85 10.77 8.04
N ALA A 90 -4.64 11.27 7.82
CA ALA A 90 -3.71 11.64 8.86
C ALA A 90 -4.22 12.83 9.66
N GLY A 91 -4.75 13.86 8.99
CA GLY A 91 -5.42 14.99 9.64
C GLY A 91 -6.58 14.54 10.52
N ALA A 92 -7.45 13.66 10.01
CA ALA A 92 -8.58 13.15 10.79
C ALA A 92 -8.14 12.33 12.03
N VAL A 93 -7.05 11.55 11.97
CA VAL A 93 -6.48 10.88 13.16
C VAL A 93 -5.88 11.89 14.13
N GLU A 94 -5.14 12.88 13.62
CA GLU A 94 -4.50 13.91 14.46
C GLU A 94 -5.55 14.72 15.23
N ASP A 95 -6.60 15.19 14.55
CA ASP A 95 -7.68 15.97 15.17
C ASP A 95 -8.44 15.17 16.23
N LYS A 96 -8.72 13.89 15.95
CA LYS A 96 -9.51 13.04 16.83
C LYS A 96 -8.73 12.52 18.03
N ASN A 97 -7.50 12.05 17.80
CA ASN A 97 -6.74 11.29 18.81
C ASN A 97 -5.61 12.11 19.45
N TYR A 98 -5.19 13.21 18.82
CA TYR A 98 -4.05 14.04 19.24
C TYR A 98 -4.34 15.56 19.18
N PRO A 99 -5.49 16.05 19.69
CA PRO A 99 -5.89 17.46 19.54
C PRO A 99 -4.95 18.47 20.25
N ALA A 100 -4.11 18.00 21.17
CA ALA A 100 -3.14 18.83 21.90
C ALA A 100 -1.75 18.88 21.23
N ASP A 101 -1.48 18.03 20.25
CA ASP A 101 -0.20 18.02 19.53
C ASP A 101 -0.25 19.04 18.39
N PRO A 102 0.89 19.64 17.97
CA PRO A 102 0.90 20.48 16.78
C PRO A 102 0.41 19.69 15.56
N PRO A 103 -0.49 20.28 14.75
CA PRO A 103 -1.00 19.61 13.54
C PRO A 103 0.11 19.45 12.52
N GLY A 104 0.04 18.38 11.73
CA GLY A 104 0.90 18.22 10.56
C GLY A 104 0.64 19.29 9.51
N LYS A 105 1.64 19.56 8.68
CA LYS A 105 1.50 20.39 7.48
C LYS A 105 1.12 19.51 6.30
N ASP A 106 -0.05 19.77 5.73
CA ASP A 106 -0.50 19.10 4.52
C ASP A 106 0.46 19.37 3.37
N GLN A 107 0.86 18.32 2.66
CA GLN A 107 1.66 18.49 1.44
C GLN A 107 0.77 19.00 0.30
N PRO A 108 1.32 19.82 -0.62
CA PRO A 108 0.61 20.18 -1.85
C PRO A 108 0.17 18.93 -2.62
N PHE A 109 -1.06 18.92 -3.13
CA PHE A 109 -1.64 17.76 -3.83
C PHE A 109 -0.71 17.16 -4.90
N TRP A 110 -0.11 18.00 -5.74
CA TRP A 110 0.78 17.56 -6.81
C TRP A 110 2.07 16.90 -6.28
N GLN A 111 2.57 17.37 -5.15
CA GLN A 111 3.73 16.78 -4.50
C GLN A 111 3.37 15.42 -3.89
N GLY A 112 2.19 15.32 -3.25
CA GLY A 112 1.65 14.06 -2.74
C GLY A 112 1.43 13.03 -3.85
N LEU A 113 0.80 13.43 -4.97
CA LEU A 113 0.59 12.58 -6.14
C LEU A 113 1.91 12.08 -6.73
N TRP A 114 2.90 12.96 -6.90
CA TRP A 114 4.21 12.57 -7.40
C TRP A 114 4.92 11.56 -6.49
N LEU A 115 4.82 11.77 -5.18
CA LEU A 115 5.40 10.85 -4.20
C LEU A 115 4.70 9.48 -4.24
N ALA A 116 3.37 9.47 -4.27
CA ALA A 116 2.56 8.26 -4.37
C ALA A 116 2.87 7.48 -5.67
N LEU A 117 2.95 8.16 -6.81
CA LEU A 117 3.30 7.53 -8.09
C LEU A 117 4.72 6.95 -8.08
N LYS A 118 5.70 7.69 -7.53
CA LYS A 118 7.08 7.20 -7.42
C LYS A 118 7.17 5.95 -6.55
N PHE A 119 6.48 5.91 -5.41
CA PHE A 119 6.46 4.73 -4.55
C PHE A 119 5.73 3.56 -5.20
N THR A 120 4.58 3.82 -5.83
CA THR A 120 3.83 2.83 -6.59
C THR A 120 4.70 2.21 -7.68
N ALA A 121 5.44 3.02 -8.44
CA ALA A 121 6.36 2.52 -9.46
C ALA A 121 7.47 1.63 -8.88
N VAL A 122 8.04 2.01 -7.73
CA VAL A 122 9.03 1.18 -7.03
C VAL A 122 8.40 -0.15 -6.58
N LEU A 123 7.18 -0.13 -6.05
CA LEU A 123 6.44 -1.32 -5.63
C LEU A 123 6.15 -2.25 -6.81
N VAL A 124 5.72 -1.70 -7.95
CA VAL A 124 5.51 -2.44 -9.20
C VAL A 124 6.80 -3.13 -9.62
N VAL A 125 7.90 -2.38 -9.75
CA VAL A 125 9.20 -2.91 -10.18
C VAL A 125 9.69 -4.01 -9.23
N LEU A 126 9.66 -3.78 -7.92
CA LEU A 126 10.12 -4.77 -6.94
C LEU A 126 9.26 -6.03 -6.93
N ASN A 127 7.95 -5.90 -7.09
CA ASN A 127 7.07 -7.06 -7.17
C ASN A 127 7.25 -7.86 -8.46
N LEU A 128 7.48 -7.19 -9.60
CA LEU A 128 7.80 -7.86 -10.85
C LEU A 128 9.15 -8.60 -10.76
N LEU A 129 10.16 -8.01 -10.11
CA LEU A 129 11.44 -8.67 -9.86
C LEU A 129 11.31 -9.84 -8.86
N ALA A 130 10.37 -9.77 -7.92
CA ALA A 130 10.10 -10.84 -6.96
C ALA A 130 9.23 -11.96 -7.54
N LEU A 131 8.58 -11.73 -8.69
CA LEU A 131 7.63 -12.66 -9.30
C LEU A 131 8.21 -14.07 -9.54
N PRO A 132 9.46 -14.26 -10.03
CA PRO A 132 10.06 -15.59 -10.14
C PRO A 132 10.22 -16.31 -8.80
N LEU A 133 10.48 -15.56 -7.72
CA LEU A 133 10.66 -16.11 -6.37
C LEU A 133 9.35 -16.57 -5.76
N TYR A 134 8.21 -16.00 -6.18
CA TYR A 134 6.89 -16.41 -5.71
C TYR A 134 6.51 -17.84 -6.13
N PHE A 135 7.14 -18.39 -7.17
CA PHE A 135 6.91 -19.77 -7.60
C PHE A 135 7.68 -20.81 -6.77
N ILE A 136 8.63 -20.40 -5.92
CA ILE A 136 9.38 -21.31 -5.06
C ILE A 136 8.63 -21.43 -3.71
N PRO A 137 8.11 -22.62 -3.33
CA PRO A 137 7.42 -22.79 -2.07
C PRO A 137 8.29 -22.37 -0.88
N ILE A 138 7.67 -21.82 0.18
CA ILE A 138 8.33 -21.22 1.37
C ILE A 138 9.12 -19.93 1.05
N VAL A 139 9.99 -19.94 0.03
CA VAL A 139 10.75 -18.76 -0.40
C VAL A 139 9.82 -17.66 -0.86
N GLY A 140 8.81 -17.97 -1.67
CA GLY A 140 7.81 -17.01 -2.12
C GLY A 140 7.05 -16.35 -0.97
N VAL A 141 6.67 -17.15 0.04
CA VAL A 141 6.02 -16.64 1.25
C VAL A 141 6.96 -15.73 2.04
N ALA A 142 8.20 -16.16 2.25
CA ALA A 142 9.20 -15.36 2.96
C ALA A 142 9.47 -14.03 2.24
N VAL A 143 9.66 -14.07 0.92
CA VAL A 143 9.87 -12.87 0.08
C VAL A 143 8.66 -11.96 0.14
N PHE A 144 7.43 -12.49 0.02
CA PHE A 144 6.21 -11.71 0.11
C PHE A 144 6.14 -10.94 1.44
N TRP A 145 6.32 -11.63 2.57
CA TRP A 145 6.23 -10.99 3.88
C TRP A 145 7.37 -9.99 4.13
N LEU A 146 8.61 -10.34 3.78
CA LEU A 146 9.77 -9.47 3.97
C LEU A 146 9.70 -8.23 3.09
N LEU A 147 9.39 -8.40 1.80
CA LEU A 147 9.30 -7.32 0.83
C LEU A 147 8.17 -6.37 1.20
N ASN A 148 6.95 -6.90 1.38
CA ASN A 148 5.79 -6.07 1.69
C ASN A 148 5.89 -5.46 3.10
N GLY A 149 6.32 -6.23 4.11
CA GLY A 149 6.51 -5.71 5.46
C GLY A 149 7.52 -4.55 5.49
N TYR A 150 8.65 -4.69 4.78
CA TYR A 150 9.64 -3.62 4.67
C TYR A 150 9.10 -2.41 3.89
N LEU A 151 8.53 -2.62 2.70
CA LEU A 151 8.06 -1.53 1.84
C LEU A 151 6.92 -0.75 2.50
N LEU A 152 5.93 -1.45 3.04
CA LEU A 152 4.80 -0.84 3.77
C LEU A 152 5.28 -0.07 5.00
N SER A 153 6.22 -0.63 5.77
CA SER A 153 6.77 0.10 6.93
C SER A 153 7.43 1.40 6.53
N ARG A 154 8.20 1.37 5.44
CA ARG A 154 8.98 2.52 4.98
C ARG A 154 8.05 3.60 4.41
N GLU A 155 7.18 3.21 3.50
CA GLU A 155 6.34 4.12 2.73
C GLU A 155 5.35 4.85 3.63
N TYR A 156 4.52 4.12 4.36
CA TYR A 156 3.45 4.72 5.16
C TYR A 156 4.03 5.56 6.31
N PHE A 157 5.15 5.12 6.90
CA PHE A 157 5.83 5.94 7.91
C PHE A 157 6.42 7.22 7.32
N GLU A 158 7.09 7.14 6.17
CA GLU A 158 7.72 8.29 5.53
C GLU A 158 6.66 9.31 5.10
N LEU A 159 5.54 8.86 4.54
CA LEU A 159 4.41 9.73 4.20
C LEU A 159 3.88 10.48 5.43
N VAL A 160 3.64 9.77 6.55
CA VAL A 160 3.17 10.39 7.80
C VAL A 160 4.22 11.33 8.40
N ALA A 161 5.49 10.91 8.43
CA ALA A 161 6.56 11.70 9.05
C ALA A 161 6.81 13.01 8.29
N LEU A 162 6.64 13.03 6.97
CA LEU A 162 6.80 14.23 6.13
C LEU A 162 5.78 15.33 6.42
N ARG A 163 4.65 15.02 7.07
CA ARG A 163 3.72 16.04 7.58
C ARG A 163 4.34 16.88 8.71
N HIS A 164 5.31 16.33 9.43
CA HIS A 164 5.85 16.95 10.64
C HIS A 164 7.34 17.30 10.54
N LEU A 165 8.09 16.59 9.71
CA LEU A 165 9.55 16.65 9.63
C LEU A 165 10.01 16.85 8.19
N GLY A 166 11.21 17.43 8.04
CA GLY A 166 11.86 17.49 6.73
C GLY A 166 12.29 16.10 6.23
N PRO A 167 12.51 15.90 4.91
CA PRO A 167 12.88 14.59 4.34
C PRO A 167 14.11 13.94 4.99
N LYS A 168 15.11 14.75 5.36
CA LYS A 168 16.33 14.26 6.02
C LYS A 168 16.06 13.76 7.44
N GLU A 169 15.24 14.48 8.19
CA GLU A 169 14.87 14.14 9.57
C GLU A 169 13.96 12.91 9.60
N ALA A 170 12.97 12.83 8.71
CA ALA A 170 12.12 11.66 8.54
C ALA A 170 12.96 10.41 8.21
N ALA A 171 13.93 10.53 7.31
CA ALA A 171 14.84 9.44 6.97
C ALA A 171 15.74 9.03 8.15
N SER A 172 16.20 9.98 8.96
CA SER A 172 16.98 9.73 10.17
C SER A 172 16.15 8.97 11.22
N LEU A 173 14.96 9.48 11.53
CA LEU A 173 14.04 8.88 12.50
C LEU A 173 13.68 7.44 12.10
N ARG A 174 13.45 7.20 10.81
CA ARG A 174 13.23 5.86 10.26
C ARG A 174 14.41 4.93 10.50
N ARG A 175 15.64 5.39 10.25
CA ARG A 175 16.87 4.59 10.45
C ARG A 175 17.05 4.22 11.91
N THR A 176 16.83 5.16 12.82
CA THR A 176 16.94 4.94 14.27
C THR A 176 15.92 3.91 14.77
N HIS A 177 14.69 3.91 14.23
CA HIS A 177 13.62 3.03 14.68
C HIS A 177 13.28 1.89 13.70
N ARG A 178 14.23 1.48 12.85
CA ARG A 178 14.02 0.49 11.77
C ARG A 178 13.31 -0.79 12.21
N LEU A 179 13.68 -1.34 13.37
CA LEU A 179 13.09 -2.61 13.86
C LEU A 179 11.64 -2.42 14.29
N ARG A 180 11.33 -1.31 14.97
CA ARG A 180 9.95 -0.99 15.37
C ARG A 180 9.08 -0.77 14.14
N LEU A 181 9.59 -0.03 13.16
CA LEU A 181 8.87 0.21 11.91
C LEU A 181 8.68 -1.08 11.12
N LEU A 182 9.69 -1.95 11.04
CA LEU A 182 9.56 -3.25 10.39
C LEU A 182 8.46 -4.10 11.04
N THR A 183 8.40 -4.14 12.38
CA THR A 183 7.30 -4.84 13.07
C THR A 183 5.92 -4.22 12.79
N ALA A 184 5.85 -2.90 12.64
CA ALA A 184 4.62 -2.23 12.25
C ALA A 184 4.22 -2.60 10.80
N GLY A 185 5.18 -2.63 9.88
CA GLY A 185 4.95 -3.05 8.50
C GLY A 185 4.48 -4.49 8.37
N PHE A 186 4.99 -5.42 9.20
CA PHE A 186 4.49 -6.78 9.22
C PHE A 186 3.03 -6.89 9.66
N LEU A 187 2.57 -6.04 10.59
CA LEU A 187 1.14 -6.00 10.96
C LEU A 187 0.27 -5.51 9.81
N VAL A 188 0.76 -4.53 9.04
CA VAL A 188 0.08 -4.07 7.82
C VAL A 188 0.08 -5.15 6.75
N ALA A 189 1.22 -5.82 6.53
CA ALA A 189 1.34 -6.92 5.57
C ALA A 189 0.43 -8.10 5.93
N ALA A 190 0.25 -8.38 7.23
CA ALA A 190 -0.70 -9.40 7.69
C ALA A 190 -2.13 -9.05 7.28
N LEU A 191 -2.55 -7.79 7.45
CA LEU A 191 -3.87 -7.34 7.02
C LEU A 191 -4.02 -7.43 5.49
N ALA A 192 -2.97 -7.03 4.76
CA ALA A 192 -2.93 -7.09 3.31
C ALA A 192 -2.95 -8.51 2.73
N SER A 193 -2.48 -9.50 3.50
CA SER A 193 -2.50 -10.91 3.08
C SER A 193 -3.90 -11.50 2.99
N VAL A 194 -4.89 -10.88 3.65
CA VAL A 194 -6.29 -11.28 3.57
C VAL A 194 -6.98 -10.46 2.49
N PRO A 195 -7.43 -11.06 1.36
CA PRO A 195 -7.90 -10.30 0.19
C PRO A 195 -9.00 -9.27 0.49
N LEU A 196 -9.99 -9.64 1.31
CA LEU A 196 -11.09 -8.75 1.68
C LEU A 196 -10.64 -7.61 2.61
N LEU A 197 -9.68 -7.87 3.50
CA LEU A 197 -9.15 -6.87 4.42
C LEU A 197 -8.14 -5.94 3.74
N ASN A 198 -7.54 -6.37 2.64
CA ASN A 198 -6.59 -5.58 1.87
C ASN A 198 -7.20 -4.27 1.35
N LEU A 199 -8.51 -4.23 1.11
CA LEU A 199 -9.24 -3.01 0.74
C LEU A 199 -9.19 -1.92 1.82
N PHE A 200 -9.01 -2.31 3.09
CA PHE A 200 -8.91 -1.40 4.23
C PHE A 200 -7.46 -1.03 4.59
N VAL A 201 -6.48 -1.70 3.98
CA VAL A 201 -5.06 -1.49 4.27
C VAL A 201 -4.62 -0.03 4.12
N PRO A 202 -5.01 0.73 3.08
CA PRO A 202 -4.59 2.12 2.95
C PRO A 202 -5.00 2.96 4.16
N LEU A 203 -6.25 2.81 4.61
CA LEU A 203 -6.79 3.54 5.76
C LEU A 203 -6.14 3.08 7.07
N PHE A 204 -6.09 1.76 7.27
CA PHE A 204 -5.50 1.16 8.46
C PHE A 204 -4.04 1.57 8.61
N ALA A 205 -3.24 1.42 7.56
CA ALA A 205 -1.80 1.62 7.59
C ALA A 205 -1.45 3.09 7.82
N THR A 206 -2.15 4.03 7.18
CA THR A 206 -1.93 5.46 7.43
C THR A 206 -2.29 5.82 8.88
N ALA A 207 -3.49 5.45 9.35
CA ALA A 207 -3.90 5.73 10.73
C ALA A 207 -2.96 5.08 11.76
N PHE A 208 -2.59 3.82 11.53
CA PHE A 208 -1.66 3.09 12.37
C PHE A 208 -0.28 3.76 12.40
N MET A 209 0.24 4.22 11.26
CA MET A 209 1.53 4.90 11.20
C MET A 209 1.51 6.28 11.85
N VAL A 210 0.38 7.00 11.87
CA VAL A 210 0.21 8.21 12.69
C VAL A 210 0.40 7.88 14.17
N HIS A 211 -0.27 6.85 14.68
CA HIS A 211 -0.09 6.44 16.08
C HIS A 211 1.34 5.97 16.38
N VAL A 212 1.98 5.25 15.45
CA VAL A 212 3.38 4.81 15.59
C VAL A 212 4.30 6.03 15.62
N TYR A 213 4.12 6.99 14.71
CA TYR A 213 4.88 8.23 14.65
C TYR A 213 4.76 9.02 15.95
N LYS A 214 3.54 9.35 16.38
CA LYS A 214 3.29 10.09 17.63
C LYS A 214 3.87 9.39 18.86
N ARG A 215 3.83 8.05 18.88
CA ARG A 215 4.43 7.28 19.98
C ARG A 215 5.95 7.30 19.95
N ILE A 216 6.57 7.31 18.77
CA ILE A 216 8.02 7.43 18.63
C ILE A 216 8.48 8.82 19.07
N THR A 217 7.81 9.88 18.63
CA THR A 217 8.21 11.26 18.92
C THR A 217 7.92 11.69 20.36
N ARG A 218 6.89 11.14 21.02
CA ARG A 218 6.67 11.37 22.46
C ARG A 218 7.66 10.65 23.37
N LEU A 219 8.37 9.65 22.86
CA LEU A 219 9.37 8.87 23.60
C LEU A 219 10.82 9.31 23.31
N ALA A 220 11.01 10.23 22.36
CA ALA A 220 12.29 10.80 21.95
C ALA A 220 12.49 12.16 22.65
#